data_AF-A0A7K6Q331-F1
#
_entry.id   AF-A0A7K6Q331-F1
#
_cell.length_a   1.000
_cell.length_b   1.000
_cell.length_c   1.000
_cell.angle_alpha   90.00
_cell.angle_beta   90.00
_cell.angle_gamma   90.00
#
_symmetry.space_group_name_H-M   'P 1'
#
loop_
_entity.id
_entity.type
_entity.pdbx_description
1 polymer ?
#
loop_
_entity_poly.entity_id
_entity_poly.type
_entity_poly.pdbx_seq_one_letter_code
_entity_poly.pdbx_strand_id
1 'polypeptide(L)'
;AIIVYRLPWTWKCSKLLMKFIHAGLNTIAMILAIVSMVAVFEFHNAKNIPNMYSLHSWIGLTAVIFYSLQLLLGFAVFLLPFAPVHLRVVLMPIHVYSGLTIFATVIATALMGITEKLIFSLKNPAYSASPPEATLVNCLGLLLVIFGSLILWMASRPHWKRPPAENAKILRLSAATPEGTQVESTMTNSSNADKSDLRINTEAARKQNINFDEAGQRSTM
;
A
#
# COMPACT_ATOMS: atom_id res chain seq x y z
N ALA A 1 -5.30 -5.10 -3.93
CA ALA A 1 -5.17 -4.91 -2.46
C ALA A 1 -4.40 -3.64 -2.08
N ILE A 2 -3.23 -3.37 -2.70
CA ILE A 2 -2.29 -2.28 -2.33
C ILE A 2 -2.96 -0.89 -2.29
N ILE A 3 -3.74 -0.52 -3.31
CA ILE A 3 -4.35 0.82 -3.41
C ILE A 3 -5.75 0.93 -2.80
N VAL A 4 -6.26 -0.11 -2.13
CA VAL A 4 -7.67 -0.14 -1.68
C VAL A 4 -8.04 1.02 -0.74
N TYR A 5 -7.08 1.49 0.06
CA TYR A 5 -7.25 2.64 0.94
C TYR A 5 -7.26 3.99 0.22
N ARG A 6 -6.81 4.04 -1.04
CA ARG A 6 -6.66 5.26 -1.82
C ARG A 6 -7.87 5.58 -2.69
N LEU A 7 -8.86 4.69 -2.71
CA LEU A 7 -10.11 4.87 -3.44
C LEU A 7 -10.98 5.94 -2.76
N PRO A 8 -11.31 7.07 -3.42
CA PRO A 8 -11.98 8.20 -2.76
C PRO A 8 -13.33 7.85 -2.12
N TRP A 9 -14.11 6.99 -2.78
CA TRP A 9 -15.42 6.56 -2.27
C TRP A 9 -15.33 5.71 -0.99
N THR A 10 -14.16 5.12 -0.68
CA THR A 10 -13.97 4.32 0.54
C THR A 10 -13.53 5.14 1.75
N TRP A 11 -13.21 6.44 1.57
CA TRP A 11 -12.75 7.29 2.67
C TRP A 11 -13.80 7.48 3.75
N LYS A 12 -15.08 7.46 3.37
CA LYS A 12 -16.23 7.53 4.29
C LYS A 12 -16.56 6.20 4.96
N CYS A 13 -16.05 5.07 4.46
CA CYS A 13 -16.32 3.73 5.02
C CYS A 13 -15.53 3.49 6.32
N SER A 14 -15.94 2.50 7.11
CA SER A 14 -15.20 2.10 8.31
C SER A 14 -13.74 1.78 8.02
N LYS A 15 -12.82 2.29 8.86
CA LYS A 15 -11.39 1.95 8.77
C LYS A 15 -11.14 0.46 8.99
N LEU A 16 -11.91 -0.15 9.89
CA LEU A 16 -11.84 -1.58 10.17
C LEU A 16 -12.29 -2.41 8.95
N LEU A 17 -13.38 -2.00 8.29
CA LEU A 17 -13.83 -2.65 7.06
C LEU A 17 -12.75 -2.62 5.98
N MET A 18 -12.11 -1.47 5.76
CA MET A 18 -11.02 -1.37 4.77
C MET A 18 -9.80 -2.22 5.13
N LYS A 19 -9.53 -2.44 6.43
CA LYS A 19 -8.51 -3.41 6.87
C LYS A 19 -8.89 -4.84 6.52
N PHE A 20 -10.14 -5.24 6.73
CA PHE A 20 -10.60 -6.56 6.33
C PHE A 20 -10.54 -6.76 4.82
N ILE A 21 -10.97 -5.77 4.01
CA ILE A 21 -10.87 -5.88 2.54
C ILE A 21 -9.41 -5.96 2.10
N HIS A 22 -8.53 -5.12 2.66
CA HIS A 22 -7.10 -5.18 2.35
C HIS A 22 -6.49 -6.54 2.72
N ALA A 23 -6.74 -7.03 3.93
CA ALA A 23 -6.25 -8.33 4.39
C ALA A 23 -6.81 -9.46 3.52
N GLY A 24 -8.12 -9.51 3.32
CA GLY A 24 -8.80 -10.54 2.52
C GLY A 24 -8.30 -10.61 1.08
N LEU A 25 -8.15 -9.46 0.40
CA LEU A 25 -7.61 -9.44 -0.96
C LEU A 25 -6.15 -9.94 -1.01
N ASN A 26 -5.32 -9.60 -0.03
CA ASN A 26 -3.95 -10.12 0.02
C ASN A 26 -3.91 -11.62 0.35
N THR A 27 -4.79 -12.10 1.23
CA THR A 27 -4.91 -13.54 1.56
C THR A 27 -5.34 -14.35 0.35
N ILE A 28 -6.33 -13.89 -0.42
CA ILE A 28 -6.74 -14.56 -1.68
C ILE A 28 -5.54 -14.65 -2.64
N ALA A 29 -4.81 -13.54 -2.82
CA ALA A 29 -3.62 -13.54 -3.67
C ALA A 29 -2.53 -14.49 -3.16
N MET A 30 -2.36 -14.61 -1.83
CA MET A 30 -1.42 -15.57 -1.23
C MET A 30 -1.81 -17.02 -1.53
N ILE A 31 -3.09 -17.37 -1.35
CA ILE A 31 -3.58 -18.73 -1.63
C ILE A 31 -3.30 -19.08 -3.10
N LEU A 32 -3.61 -18.17 -4.02
CA LEU A 32 -3.34 -18.37 -5.46
C LEU A 32 -1.84 -18.52 -5.74
N ALA A 33 -0.98 -17.74 -5.07
CA ALA A 33 0.47 -17.86 -5.21
C ALA A 33 1.00 -19.21 -4.70
N ILE A 34 0.50 -19.70 -3.55
CA ILE A 34 0.86 -21.02 -3.01
C ILE A 34 0.43 -22.12 -3.98
N VAL A 35 -0.80 -22.08 -4.49
CA VAL A 35 -1.28 -23.04 -5.50
C VAL A 35 -0.39 -23.01 -6.75
N SER A 36 0.01 -21.82 -7.22
CA SER A 36 0.94 -21.70 -8.36
C SER A 36 2.31 -22.30 -8.08
N MET A 37 2.84 -22.18 -6.85
CA MET A 37 4.11 -22.79 -6.46
C MET A 37 3.99 -24.32 -6.41
N VAL A 38 2.93 -24.84 -5.80
CA VAL A 38 2.68 -26.29 -5.74
C VAL A 38 2.61 -26.86 -7.16
N ALA A 39 1.87 -26.21 -8.06
CA ALA A 39 1.74 -26.64 -9.45
C ALA A 39 3.10 -26.75 -10.18
N VAL A 40 4.02 -25.79 -10.02
CA VAL A 40 5.33 -25.86 -10.69
C VAL A 40 6.24 -26.93 -10.07
N PHE A 41 6.22 -27.10 -8.74
CA PHE A 41 6.98 -28.16 -8.07
C PHE A 41 6.49 -29.55 -8.48
N GLU A 42 5.16 -29.76 -8.52
CA GLU A 42 4.58 -31.02 -8.99
C GLU A 42 4.94 -31.30 -10.46
N PHE A 43 4.85 -30.29 -11.33
CA PHE A 43 5.22 -30.41 -12.74
C PHE A 43 6.71 -30.80 -12.90
N HIS A 44 7.62 -30.11 -12.21
CA HIS A 44 9.04 -30.41 -12.27
C HIS A 44 9.36 -31.80 -11.74
N ASN A 45 8.78 -32.18 -10.60
CA ASN A 45 9.00 -33.50 -10.01
C ASN A 45 8.48 -34.61 -10.94
N ALA A 46 7.28 -34.44 -11.51
CA ALA A 46 6.72 -35.40 -12.46
C ALA A 46 7.52 -35.52 -13.77
N LYS A 47 8.24 -34.46 -14.15
CA LYS A 47 9.09 -34.43 -15.37
C LYS A 47 10.58 -34.64 -15.10
N ASN A 48 10.98 -34.91 -13.86
CA ASN A 48 12.39 -34.99 -13.44
C ASN A 48 13.22 -33.76 -13.85
N ILE A 49 12.61 -32.57 -13.76
CA ILE A 49 13.29 -31.29 -13.99
C ILE A 49 13.84 -30.82 -12.64
N PRO A 50 15.11 -30.38 -12.54
CA PRO A 50 15.65 -29.86 -11.29
C PRO A 50 14.86 -28.61 -10.85
N ASN A 51 14.60 -28.51 -9.55
CA ASN A 51 13.96 -27.33 -8.96
C ASN A 51 14.98 -26.27 -8.55
N MET A 52 14.52 -25.03 -8.41
CA MET A 52 15.26 -23.94 -7.74
C MET A 52 16.66 -23.62 -8.32
N TYR A 53 16.87 -23.78 -9.63
CA TYR A 53 18.17 -23.48 -10.27
C TYR A 53 18.19 -22.13 -11.02
N SER A 54 17.04 -21.55 -11.36
CA SER A 54 16.98 -20.30 -12.13
C SER A 54 16.86 -19.06 -11.25
N LEU A 55 17.31 -17.91 -11.74
CA LEU A 55 17.14 -16.64 -11.02
C LEU A 55 15.67 -16.29 -10.82
N HIS A 56 14.80 -16.59 -11.80
CA HIS A 56 13.35 -16.49 -11.66
C HIS A 56 12.86 -17.24 -10.42
N SER A 57 13.31 -18.48 -10.22
CA SER A 57 12.90 -19.29 -9.07
C SER A 57 13.41 -18.75 -7.73
N TRP A 58 14.66 -18.26 -7.65
CA TRP A 58 15.22 -17.71 -6.42
C TRP A 58 14.51 -16.44 -5.99
N ILE A 59 14.33 -15.50 -6.91
CA ILE A 59 13.64 -14.24 -6.64
C ILE A 59 12.15 -14.49 -6.39
N GLY A 60 11.52 -15.41 -7.12
CA GLY A 60 10.13 -15.80 -6.94
C GLY A 60 9.84 -16.40 -5.56
N LEU A 61 10.62 -17.39 -5.13
CA LEU A 61 10.46 -17.97 -3.79
C LEU A 61 10.70 -16.93 -2.70
N THR A 62 11.75 -16.11 -2.85
CA THR A 62 12.03 -15.01 -1.93
C THR A 62 10.84 -14.05 -1.81
N ALA A 63 10.21 -13.69 -2.93
CA ALA A 63 9.02 -12.83 -2.93
C ALA A 63 7.83 -13.47 -2.21
N VAL A 64 7.58 -14.78 -2.39
CA VAL A 64 6.51 -15.51 -1.69
C VAL A 64 6.75 -15.56 -0.18
N ILE A 65 7.99 -15.80 0.25
CA ILE A 65 8.37 -15.79 1.68
C ILE A 65 8.14 -14.41 2.29
N PHE A 66 8.67 -13.35 1.67
CA PHE A 66 8.47 -11.98 2.17
C PHE A 66 7.01 -11.56 2.14
N TYR A 67 6.25 -11.96 1.13
CA TYR A 67 4.81 -11.69 1.06
C TYR A 67 4.05 -12.41 2.19
N SER A 68 4.50 -13.61 2.59
CA SER A 68 3.92 -14.36 3.71
C SER A 68 4.20 -13.68 5.05
N LEU A 69 5.45 -13.28 5.28
CA LEU A 69 5.83 -12.51 6.46
C LEU A 69 5.08 -11.18 6.53
N GLN A 70 4.97 -10.48 5.40
CA GLN A 70 4.23 -9.22 5.28
C GLN A 70 2.75 -9.39 5.66
N LEU A 71 2.11 -10.47 5.21
CA LEU A 71 0.71 -10.77 5.51
C LEU A 71 0.50 -11.13 6.99
N LEU A 72 1.35 -12.00 7.54
CA LEU A 72 1.28 -12.41 8.95
C LEU A 72 1.52 -11.23 9.90
N LEU A 73 2.59 -10.47 9.68
CA LEU A 73 2.91 -9.28 10.47
C LEU A 73 1.83 -8.20 10.31
N GLY A 74 1.33 -7.99 9.09
CA GLY A 74 0.27 -7.05 8.82
C GLY A 74 -1.03 -7.40 9.56
N PHE A 75 -1.38 -8.67 9.58
CA PHE A 75 -2.53 -9.18 10.32
C PHE A 75 -2.36 -8.99 11.84
N ALA A 76 -1.24 -9.44 12.40
CA ALA A 76 -0.97 -9.36 13.83
C ALA A 76 -0.91 -7.92 14.36
N VAL A 77 -0.26 -7.01 13.62
CA VAL A 77 0.01 -5.64 14.10
C VAL A 77 -1.14 -4.69 13.76
N PHE A 78 -1.69 -4.75 12.55
CA PHE A 78 -2.63 -3.74 12.07
C PHE A 78 -4.10 -4.16 12.11
N LEU A 79 -4.42 -5.45 12.08
CA LEU A 79 -5.81 -5.91 12.15
C LEU A 79 -6.24 -6.23 13.59
N LEU A 80 -5.41 -6.97 14.34
CA LEU A 80 -5.74 -7.39 15.69
C LEU A 80 -5.56 -6.25 16.72
N PRO A 81 -6.38 -6.22 17.79
CA PRO A 81 -6.41 -5.08 18.70
C PRO A 81 -5.21 -5.01 19.67
N PHE A 82 -4.49 -6.12 19.88
CA PHE A 82 -3.48 -6.25 20.94
C PHE A 82 -2.17 -5.48 20.70
N ALA A 83 -1.86 -5.11 19.46
CA ALA A 83 -0.59 -4.45 19.18
C ALA A 83 -0.55 -3.00 19.70
N PRO A 84 0.49 -2.61 20.46
CA PRO A 84 0.61 -1.27 21.01
C PRO A 84 0.75 -0.21 19.91
N VAL A 85 0.27 1.00 20.19
CA VAL A 85 0.25 2.11 19.21
C VAL A 85 1.66 2.44 18.72
N HIS A 86 2.65 2.47 19.61
CA HIS A 86 4.05 2.71 19.27
C HIS A 86 4.56 1.74 18.18
N LEU A 87 4.31 0.43 18.36
CA LEU A 87 4.72 -0.59 17.40
C LEU A 87 4.05 -0.37 16.03
N ARG A 88 2.77 0.00 16.00
CA ARG A 88 2.06 0.32 14.76
C ARG A 88 2.66 1.52 14.03
N VAL A 89 3.11 2.54 14.76
CA VAL A 89 3.74 3.72 14.16
C VAL A 89 5.09 3.37 13.53
N VAL A 90 5.93 2.61 14.25
CA VAL A 90 7.26 2.19 13.76
C VAL A 90 7.16 1.23 12.57
N LEU A 91 6.24 0.26 12.61
CA LEU A 91 6.12 -0.74 11.54
C LEU A 91 5.33 -0.27 10.32
N MET A 92 4.54 0.81 10.41
CA MET A 92 3.77 1.33 9.27
C MET A 92 4.65 1.69 8.05
N PRO A 93 5.71 2.51 8.17
CA PRO A 93 6.55 2.84 7.02
C PRO A 93 7.24 1.61 6.44
N ILE A 94 7.70 0.69 7.30
CA ILE A 94 8.32 -0.57 6.88
C ILE A 94 7.30 -1.39 6.09
N HIS A 95 6.10 -1.58 6.61
CA HIS A 95 5.02 -2.31 5.94
C HIS A 95 4.65 -1.69 4.58
N VAL A 96 4.56 -0.37 4.48
CA VAL A 96 4.27 0.29 3.20
C VAL A 96 5.42 0.07 2.20
N TYR A 97 6.66 0.31 2.62
CA TYR A 97 7.83 0.18 1.76
C TYR A 97 8.04 -1.27 1.29
N SER A 98 8.01 -2.23 2.21
CA SER A 98 8.16 -3.65 1.90
C SER A 98 7.03 -4.13 0.99
N GLY A 99 5.79 -3.69 1.20
CA GLY A 99 4.65 -4.06 0.35
C GLY A 99 4.81 -3.60 -1.10
N LEU A 100 5.31 -2.37 -1.32
CA LEU A 100 5.59 -1.86 -2.68
C LEU A 100 6.79 -2.57 -3.31
N THR A 101 7.83 -2.84 -2.51
CA THR A 101 9.03 -3.56 -2.97
C THR A 101 8.68 -4.98 -3.40
N ILE A 102 7.93 -5.73 -2.58
CA ILE A 102 7.45 -7.08 -2.92
C ILE A 102 6.64 -7.05 -4.22
N PHE A 103 5.75 -6.07 -4.38
CA PHE A 103 4.95 -5.95 -5.60
C PHE A 103 5.81 -5.72 -6.85
N ALA A 104 6.80 -4.82 -6.78
CA ALA A 104 7.74 -4.59 -7.87
C ALA A 104 8.57 -5.85 -8.18
N THR A 105 9.05 -6.55 -7.14
CA THR A 105 9.78 -7.82 -7.29
C THR A 105 8.92 -8.89 -7.95
N VAL A 106 7.64 -9.01 -7.60
CA VAL A 106 6.72 -9.96 -8.23
C VAL A 106 6.52 -9.65 -9.72
N ILE A 107 6.43 -8.38 -10.12
CA ILE A 107 6.39 -8.00 -11.55
C ILE A 107 7.68 -8.42 -12.25
N ALA A 108 8.85 -8.14 -11.67
CA ALA A 108 10.12 -8.57 -12.23
C ALA A 108 10.21 -10.11 -12.36
N THR A 109 9.78 -10.85 -11.33
CA THR A 109 9.70 -12.31 -11.35
C THR A 109 8.80 -12.81 -12.46
N ALA A 110 7.62 -12.21 -12.66
CA ALA A 110 6.70 -12.59 -13.72
C ALA A 110 7.32 -12.38 -15.11
N LEU A 111 8.02 -11.26 -15.33
CA LEU A 111 8.70 -10.99 -16.60
C LEU A 111 9.85 -11.97 -16.87
N MET A 112 10.64 -12.32 -15.84
CA MET A 112 11.66 -13.36 -15.94
C MET A 112 11.04 -14.72 -16.29
N GLY A 113 9.94 -15.10 -15.64
CA GLY A 113 9.26 -16.38 -15.90
C GLY A 113 8.64 -16.46 -17.28
N ILE A 114 8.01 -15.37 -17.76
CA ILE A 114 7.53 -15.25 -19.13
C ILE A 114 8.68 -15.44 -20.13
N THR A 115 9.80 -14.75 -19.90
CA THR A 115 10.97 -14.81 -20.79
C THR A 115 11.57 -16.21 -20.82
N GLU A 116 11.79 -16.85 -19.67
CA GLU A 116 12.25 -18.24 -19.56
C GLU A 116 11.32 -19.18 -20.32
N LYS A 117 9.99 -19.03 -20.12
CA LYS A 117 9.01 -19.90 -20.76
C LYS A 117 9.00 -19.76 -22.28
N LEU A 118 9.06 -18.53 -22.81
CA LEU A 118 9.12 -18.29 -24.26
C LEU A 118 10.38 -18.90 -24.88
N ILE A 119 11.55 -18.71 -24.23
CA ILE A 119 12.83 -19.27 -24.71
C ILE A 119 12.79 -20.80 -24.72
N PHE A 120 12.19 -21.43 -23.70
CA PHE A 120 12.15 -22.90 -23.60
C PHE A 120 11.11 -23.53 -24.53
N SER A 121 9.97 -22.87 -24.73
CA SER A 121 8.85 -23.44 -25.49
C SER A 121 8.93 -23.15 -26.99
N LEU A 122 9.36 -21.95 -27.42
CA LEU A 122 9.36 -21.56 -28.83
C LEU A 122 10.67 -21.90 -29.51
N LYS A 123 10.82 -23.17 -29.92
CA LYS A 123 11.98 -23.65 -30.67
C LYS A 123 11.76 -23.67 -32.18
N ASN A 124 10.55 -24.02 -32.64
CA ASN A 124 10.20 -24.12 -34.06
C ASN A 124 8.72 -23.72 -34.30
N PRO A 125 8.43 -22.52 -34.84
CA PRO A 125 9.38 -21.43 -35.11
C PRO A 125 10.06 -20.93 -33.83
N ALA A 126 11.31 -20.51 -33.95
CA ALA A 126 12.08 -19.99 -32.83
C ALA A 126 11.48 -18.68 -32.31
N TYR A 127 11.66 -18.39 -31.02
CA TYR A 127 11.21 -17.12 -30.41
C TYR A 127 11.67 -15.89 -31.20
N SER A 128 12.92 -15.89 -31.70
CA SER A 128 13.49 -14.80 -32.50
C SER A 128 12.76 -14.53 -33.81
N ALA A 129 12.02 -15.50 -34.35
CA ALA A 129 11.18 -15.32 -35.53
C ALA A 129 9.87 -14.57 -35.23
N SER A 130 9.63 -14.20 -33.97
CA SER A 130 8.44 -13.48 -33.51
C SER A 130 7.12 -14.11 -33.97
N PRO A 131 6.90 -15.43 -33.69
CA PRO A 131 5.63 -16.04 -34.00
C PRO A 131 4.48 -15.36 -33.23
N PRO A 132 3.21 -15.52 -33.65
CA PRO A 132 2.08 -14.84 -33.03
C PRO A 132 2.00 -15.02 -31.51
N GLU A 133 2.33 -16.20 -30.99
CA GLU A 133 2.40 -16.48 -29.54
C GLU A 133 3.45 -15.60 -28.84
N ALA A 134 4.64 -15.44 -29.42
CA ALA A 134 5.69 -14.58 -28.88
C ALA A 134 5.23 -13.12 -28.77
N THR A 135 4.60 -12.60 -29.82
CA THR A 135 4.08 -11.23 -29.84
C THR A 135 3.01 -11.03 -28.77
N LEU A 136 2.05 -11.96 -28.67
CA LEU A 136 0.99 -11.89 -27.68
C LEU A 136 1.53 -11.89 -26.25
N VAL A 137 2.46 -12.79 -25.94
CA VAL A 137 3.02 -12.93 -24.60
C VAL A 137 3.96 -11.75 -24.26
N ASN A 138 4.67 -11.19 -25.23
CA ASN A 138 5.42 -9.95 -25.04
C ASN A 138 4.50 -8.75 -24.76
N CYS A 139 3.37 -8.64 -25.48
CA CYS A 139 2.35 -7.64 -25.17
C CYS A 139 1.80 -7.81 -23.75
N LEU A 140 1.56 -9.04 -23.29
CA LEU A 140 1.19 -9.32 -21.90
C LEU A 140 2.26 -8.84 -20.90
N GLY A 141 3.55 -9.08 -21.19
CA GLY A 141 4.65 -8.57 -20.38
C GLY A 141 4.66 -7.04 -20.27
N LEU A 142 4.45 -6.33 -21.39
CA LEU A 142 4.32 -4.87 -21.40
C LEU A 142 3.10 -4.38 -20.60
N LEU A 143 1.96 -5.05 -20.73
CA LEU A 143 0.76 -4.73 -19.95
C LEU A 143 0.99 -4.90 -18.44
N LEU A 144 1.76 -5.92 -18.02
CA LEU A 144 2.15 -6.09 -16.61
C LEU A 144 3.02 -4.94 -16.11
N VAL A 145 3.97 -4.46 -16.92
CA VAL A 145 4.82 -3.31 -16.57
C VAL A 145 3.98 -2.03 -16.44
N ILE A 146 3.07 -1.77 -17.39
CA ILE A 146 2.18 -0.61 -17.36
C ILE A 146 1.27 -0.69 -16.12
N PHE A 147 0.65 -1.85 -15.86
CA PHE A 147 -0.16 -2.09 -14.69
C PHE A 147 0.63 -1.83 -13.40
N GLY A 148 1.81 -2.41 -13.27
CA GLY A 148 2.68 -2.23 -12.11
C GLY A 148 3.05 -0.77 -11.88
N SER A 149 3.46 -0.07 -12.94
CA SER A 149 3.82 1.35 -12.92
C SER A 149 2.66 2.23 -12.48
N LEU A 150 1.45 1.99 -13.01
CA LEU A 150 0.24 2.71 -12.60
C LEU A 150 -0.07 2.47 -11.12
N ILE A 151 -0.05 1.21 -10.65
CA ILE A 151 -0.30 0.90 -9.24
C ILE A 151 0.69 1.60 -8.33
N LEU A 152 1.99 1.57 -8.63
CA LEU A 152 3.05 2.24 -7.86
C LEU A 152 2.88 3.77 -7.87
N TRP A 153 2.54 4.34 -9.02
CA TRP A 153 2.26 5.76 -9.16
C TRP A 153 1.06 6.19 -8.30
N MET A 154 -0.05 5.47 -8.38
CA MET A 154 -1.22 5.75 -7.54
C MET A 154 -0.91 5.56 -6.04
N ALA A 155 -0.10 4.54 -5.71
CA ALA A 155 0.30 4.23 -4.35
C ALA A 155 1.27 5.25 -3.73
N SER A 156 1.96 6.05 -4.55
CA SER A 156 2.92 7.06 -4.08
C SER A 156 2.35 8.47 -3.98
N ARG A 157 1.16 8.75 -4.54
CA ARG A 157 0.53 10.08 -4.45
C ARG A 157 0.14 10.45 -3.01
N PRO A 158 0.71 11.53 -2.41
CA PRO A 158 0.35 11.94 -1.04
C PRO A 158 -1.11 12.38 -0.93
N HIS A 159 -1.61 13.13 -1.91
CA HIS A 159 -2.98 13.65 -1.93
C HIS A 159 -4.06 12.58 -2.05
N TRP A 160 -3.70 11.35 -2.45
CA TRP A 160 -4.63 10.21 -2.53
C TRP A 160 -4.57 9.32 -1.30
N LYS A 161 -3.78 9.69 -0.29
CA LYS A 161 -3.72 8.96 0.97
C LYS A 161 -5.03 9.17 1.72
N ARG A 162 -5.60 8.09 2.26
CA ARG A 162 -6.81 8.16 3.06
C ARG A 162 -6.67 9.22 4.16
N PRO A 163 -7.60 10.19 4.27
CA PRO A 163 -7.56 11.21 5.31
C PRO A 163 -7.58 10.60 6.72
N PRO A 164 -6.83 11.19 7.69
CA PRO A 164 -6.98 10.87 9.11
C PRO A 164 -8.42 11.06 9.58
N ALA A 165 -8.83 10.30 10.60
CA ALA A 165 -10.22 10.31 11.09
C ALA A 165 -10.68 11.70 11.59
N GLU A 166 -9.77 12.54 12.07
CA GLU A 166 -10.06 13.91 12.50
C GLU A 166 -10.31 14.86 11.32
N ASN A 167 -9.47 14.78 10.28
CA ASN A 167 -9.66 15.55 9.05
C ASN A 167 -10.93 15.15 8.30
N ALA A 168 -11.36 13.88 8.42
CA ALA A 168 -12.64 13.44 7.90
C ALA A 168 -13.83 14.04 8.66
N LYS A 169 -13.69 14.38 9.95
CA LYS A 169 -14.71 15.14 10.70
C LYS A 169 -14.72 16.62 10.31
N ILE A 170 -13.56 17.23 10.10
CA ILE A 170 -13.46 18.63 9.66
C ILE A 170 -14.03 18.79 8.25
N LEU A 171 -13.71 17.88 7.32
CA LEU A 171 -14.31 17.85 5.97
C LEU A 171 -15.83 17.69 6.01
N ARG A 172 -16.37 16.99 7.02
CA ARG A 172 -17.82 16.90 7.24
C ARG A 172 -18.41 18.23 7.70
N LEU A 173 -17.74 18.93 8.62
CA LEU A 173 -18.18 20.25 9.08
C LEU A 173 -18.15 21.28 7.93
N SER A 174 -17.08 21.28 7.12
CA SER A 174 -16.92 22.20 6.01
C SER A 174 -17.89 21.91 4.86
N ALA A 175 -18.18 20.64 4.55
CA ALA A 175 -19.15 20.27 3.51
C ALA A 175 -20.62 20.41 3.97
N ALA A 176 -20.87 20.49 5.28
CA ALA A 176 -22.19 20.73 5.85
C ALA A 176 -22.49 22.22 6.08
N THR A 177 -21.53 23.11 5.86
CA THR A 177 -21.73 24.56 5.96
C THR A 177 -21.99 25.10 4.55
N PRO A 178 -23.19 25.59 4.21
CA PRO A 178 -23.42 26.29 2.96
C PRO A 178 -22.64 27.62 2.97
N GLU A 179 -21.92 27.92 1.89
CA GLU A 179 -21.41 29.27 1.66
C GLU A 179 -22.60 30.24 1.63
N GLY A 180 -22.56 31.24 2.51
CA GLY A 180 -23.45 32.40 2.49
C GLY A 180 -24.42 32.44 3.67
N THR A 181 -24.07 33.20 4.70
CA THR A 181 -24.90 34.24 5.33
C THR A 181 -24.05 34.97 6.37
N GLN A 182 -23.63 36.20 6.05
CA GLN A 182 -23.45 37.22 7.08
C GLN A 182 -24.84 37.58 7.62
N VAL A 183 -25.09 37.57 8.93
CA VAL A 183 -25.76 38.63 9.70
C VAL A 183 -25.42 38.45 11.20
N GLU A 184 -25.26 39.60 11.83
CA GLU A 184 -24.81 40.02 13.15
C GLU A 184 -25.80 39.86 14.33
N SER A 185 -25.27 40.03 15.56
CA SER A 185 -25.90 40.29 16.88
C SER A 185 -26.52 39.08 17.61
N THR A 186 -26.21 38.80 18.88
CA THR A 186 -26.50 39.66 20.05
C THR A 186 -25.60 39.28 21.24
N MET A 187 -25.18 40.32 21.99
CA MET A 187 -24.43 40.25 23.24
C MET A 187 -25.22 39.58 24.38
N THR A 188 -24.57 38.68 25.14
CA THR A 188 -24.74 38.60 26.60
C THR A 188 -23.41 38.26 27.27
N ASN A 189 -23.09 39.09 28.26
CA ASN A 189 -21.88 39.14 29.06
C ASN A 189 -21.87 38.02 30.11
N SER A 190 -20.79 37.25 30.25
CA SER A 190 -20.35 36.60 31.51
C SER A 190 -18.97 35.92 31.35
N SER A 191 -18.10 36.13 32.35
CA SER A 191 -16.80 35.48 32.66
C SER A 191 -15.53 35.94 31.90
N ASN A 192 -14.83 36.93 32.48
CA ASN A 192 -13.48 37.36 32.06
C ASN A 192 -12.33 36.62 32.76
N ALA A 193 -12.59 35.63 33.61
CA ALA A 193 -11.55 34.85 34.30
C ALA A 193 -11.15 33.56 33.53
N ASP A 194 -12.08 32.96 32.77
CA ASP A 194 -11.83 31.68 32.08
C ASP A 194 -11.13 31.87 30.72
N LYS A 195 -11.22 33.07 30.14
CA LYS A 195 -10.58 33.42 28.86
C LYS A 195 -9.08 33.64 28.97
N SER A 196 -8.57 34.10 30.12
CA SER A 196 -7.12 34.32 30.31
C SER A 196 -6.37 33.00 30.38
N ASP A 197 -6.91 32.03 31.10
CA ASP A 197 -6.25 30.74 31.31
C ASP A 197 -6.25 29.91 30.03
N LEU A 198 -7.34 29.96 29.25
CA LEU A 198 -7.40 29.30 27.95
C LEU A 198 -6.45 29.94 26.93
N ARG A 199 -6.27 31.27 26.95
CA ARG A 199 -5.32 31.97 26.06
C ARG A 199 -3.87 31.62 26.40
N ILE A 200 -3.52 31.59 27.68
CA ILE A 200 -2.18 31.25 28.14
C ILE A 200 -1.83 29.80 27.76
N ASN A 201 -2.78 28.86 27.92
CA ASN A 201 -2.57 27.47 27.56
C ASN A 201 -2.45 27.27 26.04
N THR A 202 -3.19 28.06 25.24
CA THR A 202 -3.12 28.04 23.77
C THR A 202 -1.81 28.64 23.25
N GLU A 203 -1.31 29.71 23.86
CA GLU A 203 0.00 30.28 23.50
C GLU A 203 1.17 29.39 23.90
N ALA A 204 1.08 28.70 25.05
CA ALA A 204 2.07 27.71 25.47
C ALA A 204 2.11 26.51 24.50
N ALA A 205 0.95 25.97 24.11
CA ALA A 205 0.85 24.90 23.12
C ALA A 205 1.35 25.33 21.73
N ARG A 206 1.10 26.58 21.32
CA ARG A 206 1.59 27.13 20.05
C ARG A 206 3.11 27.31 20.05
N LYS A 207 3.71 27.78 21.15
CA LYS A 207 5.17 27.90 21.28
C LYS A 207 5.86 26.54 21.30
N GLN A 208 5.23 25.53 21.90
CA GLN A 208 5.77 24.17 21.90
C GLN A 208 5.76 23.55 20.48
N ASN A 209 4.69 23.72 19.70
CA ASN A 209 4.64 23.23 18.32
C ASN A 209 5.64 23.91 17.38
N ILE A 210 5.87 25.23 17.55
CA ILE A 210 6.85 25.96 16.72
C ILE A 210 8.29 25.44 16.99
N ASN A 211 8.63 25.16 18.25
CA ASN A 211 9.95 24.59 18.59
C ASN A 211 10.16 23.17 18.03
N PHE A 212 9.10 22.36 17.88
CA PHE A 212 9.21 21.03 17.26
C PHE A 212 9.43 21.10 15.74
N ASP A 213 8.79 22.06 15.07
CA ASP A 213 8.97 22.25 13.63
C ASP A 213 10.37 22.81 13.30
N GLU A 214 10.91 23.72 14.13
CA GLU A 214 12.26 24.28 13.94
C GLU A 214 13.38 23.25 14.21
N ALA A 215 13.16 22.33 15.16
CA ALA A 215 14.08 21.20 15.41
C ALA A 215 14.03 20.15 14.28
N GLY A 216 12.87 19.95 13.64
CA GLY A 216 12.72 19.07 12.49
C GLY A 216 13.38 19.61 11.21
N GLN A 217 13.37 20.93 11.01
CA GLN A 217 13.96 21.57 9.83
C GLN A 217 15.49 21.71 9.90
N ARG A 218 16.09 21.76 11.10
CA ARG A 218 17.56 21.79 11.26
C ARG A 218 18.23 20.43 11.14
N SER A 219 17.48 19.33 11.14
CA SER A 219 18.04 17.97 10.96
C SER A 219 18.03 17.50 9.50
N THR A 220 17.59 18.35 8.57
CA THR A 220 17.68 18.11 7.12
C THR A 220 18.44 19.25 6.46
N MET A 221 19.72 19.36 6.78
CA MET A 221 20.77 19.74 5.83
C MET A 221 21.87 18.70 5.90
#